data_AF-A0A966NPY4-F1
#
_entry.id   AF-A0A966NPY4-F1
#
_cell.length_a   1.000
_cell.length_b   1.000
_cell.length_c   1.000
_cell.angle_alpha   90.00
_cell.angle_beta   90.00
_cell.angle_gamma   90.00
#
_symmetry.space_group_name_H-M   'P 1'
#
loop_
_entity.id
_entity.type
_entity.pdbx_description
1 polymer ?
#
loop_
_entity_poly.entity_id
_entity_poly.type
_entity_poly.pdbx_seq_one_letter_code
_entity_poly.pdbx_strand_id
1 'polypeptide(L)' 'MFLAHLALTDFRSYSSLELPISRGTHIFLGENGEGKTNIIEAVMFLALLSSHRTSTTAPLI' A
#
# COMPACT_ATOMS: atom_id res chain seq x y z
N MET A 1 -8.21 4.80 14.92
CA MET A 1 -8.32 4.14 13.59
C MET A 1 -7.44 2.90 13.58
N PHE A 2 -7.88 1.77 13.03
CA PHE A 2 -7.10 0.53 12.93
C PHE A 2 -7.35 -0.13 11.56
N LEU A 3 -6.28 -0.38 10.80
CA LEU A 3 -6.33 -1.11 9.54
C LEU A 3 -6.19 -2.60 9.87
N ALA A 4 -7.29 -3.36 9.75
CA ALA A 4 -7.30 -4.79 10.05
C ALA A 4 -6.91 -5.66 8.85
N HIS A 5 -7.12 -5.14 7.64
CA HIS A 5 -6.86 -5.86 6.40
C HIS A 5 -6.58 -4.87 5.28
N LEU A 6 -5.61 -5.18 4.41
CA LEU A 6 -5.32 -4.45 3.19
C LEU A 6 -5.42 -5.40 2.00
N ALA A 7 -6.35 -5.12 1.09
CA ALA A 7 -6.49 -5.82 -0.18
C ALA A 7 -6.12 -4.86 -1.31
N LEU A 8 -5.23 -5.29 -2.22
CA LEU A 8 -4.84 -4.54 -3.41
C LEU A 8 -5.14 -5.37 -4.65
N THR A 9 -5.58 -4.70 -5.71
CA THR A 9 -5.77 -5.29 -7.05
C THR A 9 -5.27 -4.27 -8.06
N ASP A 10 -4.33 -4.70 -8.90
CA ASP A 10 -3.68 -3.86 -9.91
C ASP A 10 -3.26 -2.48 -9.35
N PHE A 11 -2.58 -2.50 -8.20
CA PHE A 11 -2.09 -1.29 -7.53
C PHE A 11 -0.56 -1.26 -7.58
N ARG A 12 0.00 -0.31 -8.33
CA ARG A 12 1.44 -0.16 -8.56
C ARG A 12 2.04 -1.49 -9.05
N SER A 13 3.00 -2.03 -8.31
CA SER A 13 3.67 -3.29 -8.65
C SER A 13 2.90 -4.54 -8.18
N TYR A 14 1.79 -4.39 -7.46
CA TYR A 14 0.98 -5.52 -6.99
C TYR A 14 -0.16 -5.78 -7.95
N SER A 15 -0.12 -6.90 -8.69
CA SER A 15 -1.29 -7.42 -9.41
C SER A 15 -2.38 -7.83 -8.42
N SER A 16 -2.01 -8.47 -7.31
CA SER A 16 -2.88 -8.76 -6.18
C SER A 16 -2.08 -8.81 -4.88
N LEU A 17 -2.70 -8.37 -3.78
CA LEU A 17 -2.18 -8.53 -2.42
C LEU A 17 -3.34 -8.68 -1.45
N GLU A 18 -3.29 -9.71 -0.60
CA GLU A 18 -4.18 -9.88 0.57
C GLU A 18 -3.31 -9.88 1.82
N LEU A 19 -3.44 -8.83 2.65
CA LEU A 19 -2.58 -8.61 3.80
C LEU A 19 -3.43 -8.41 5.08
N PRO A 20 -3.61 -9.45 5.90
CA PRO A 20 -4.17 -9.29 7.24
C PRO A 20 -3.17 -8.56 8.14
N ILE A 21 -3.67 -7.58 8.91
CA ILE A 21 -2.84 -6.72 9.77
C ILE A 21 -3.34 -6.85 11.21
N SER A 22 -2.45 -7.29 12.09
CA SER A 22 -2.68 -7.32 13.53
C SER A 22 -2.26 -6.00 14.18
N ARG A 23 -2.64 -5.81 15.45
CA ARG A 23 -2.15 -4.65 16.22
C ARG A 23 -0.66 -4.79 16.53
N GLY A 24 0.08 -3.69 16.43
CA GLY A 24 1.50 -3.63 16.74
C GLY A 24 2.31 -3.04 15.59
N THR A 25 3.63 -3.20 15.68
CA THR A 25 4.58 -2.74 14.66
C THR A 25 4.77 -3.83 13.61
N HIS A 26 4.66 -3.45 12.34
CA HIS A 26 4.93 -4.33 11.20
C HIS A 26 6.17 -3.86 10.46
N ILE A 27 7.01 -4.81 10.05
CA ILE A 27 8.22 -4.54 9.26
C ILE A 27 8.07 -5.29 7.93
N PHE A 28 8.11 -4.55 6.82
CA PHE A 28 8.14 -5.12 5.48
C PHE A 28 9.58 -5.21 4.99
N LEU A 29 10.05 -6.42 4.69
CA LEU A 29 11.43 -6.73 4.25
C LEU A 29 11.44 -7.23 2.81
N GLY A 30 12.50 -6.93 2.07
CA GLY A 30 12.66 -7.34 0.68
C GLY A 30 13.62 -6.43 -0.08
N GLU A 31 13.95 -6.77 -1.32
CA GLU A 31 14.87 -5.99 -2.17
C GLU A 31 14.27 -4.67 -2.66
N ASN A 32 15.12 -3.76 -3.14
CA ASN A 32 14.66 -2.51 -3.73
C ASN A 32 13.85 -2.81 -5.00
N GLY A 33 12.64 -2.25 -5.09
CA GLY A 33 11.71 -2.51 -6.19
C GLY A 33 10.58 -3.48 -5.86
N GLU A 34 10.67 -4.25 -4.77
CA GLU A 34 9.67 -5.27 -4.34
C GLU A 34 8.34 -4.70 -3.81
N GLY A 35 8.05 -3.42 -4.02
CA GLY A 35 6.73 -2.85 -3.67
C GLY A 35 6.50 -2.48 -2.19
N LYS A 36 7.51 -2.59 -1.30
CA LYS A 36 7.39 -2.20 0.13
C LYS A 36 6.78 -0.81 0.34
N THR A 37 7.25 0.19 -0.41
CA THR A 37 6.72 1.57 -0.34
C THR A 37 5.31 1.68 -0.91
N ASN A 38 4.93 0.80 -1.84
CA ASN A 38 3.58 0.78 -2.42
C ASN A 38 2.53 0.36 -1.38
N ILE A 39 2.88 -0.52 -0.42
CA ILE A 39 2.00 -0.85 0.71
C ILE A 39 1.69 0.40 1.53
N ILE A 40 2.72 1.17 1.90
CA ILE A 40 2.57 2.41 2.67
C ILE A 40 1.78 3.47 1.86
N GLU A 41 2.04 3.56 0.56
CA GLU A 41 1.30 4.42 -0.35
C GLU A 41 -0.19 4.07 -0.41
N ALA A 42 -0.54 2.78 -0.48
CA ALA A 42 -1.92 2.34 -0.47
C ALA A 42 -2.64 2.69 0.84
N VAL A 43 -1.98 2.48 1.98
CA VAL A 43 -2.54 2.85 3.29
C VAL A 43 -2.79 4.36 3.39
N MET A 44 -1.83 5.18 2.94
CA MET A 44 -2.02 6.63 2.90
C MET A 44 -3.14 7.04 1.95
N PHE A 45 -3.22 6.43 0.77
CA PHE A 45 -4.25 6.74 -0.20
C PHE A 45 -5.66 6.42 0.33
N LEU A 46 -5.84 5.29 1.02
CA LEU A 46 -7.11 4.95 1.68
C LEU A 46 -7.49 5.93 2.79
N ALA A 47 -6.50 6.47 3.51
CA ALA A 47 -6.74 7.41 4.61
C ALA A 47 -6.95 8.87 4.14
N LEU A 48 -6.28 9.27 3.06
CA LEU A 48 -6.12 10.69 2.68
C LEU A 48 -6.54 11.00 1.24
N LEU A 49 -6.89 10.00 0.44
CA LEU A 49 -7.20 10.12 -1.00
C LEU A 49 -6.10 10.84 -1.80
N SER A 50 -4.84 10.68 -1.36
CA SER A 50 -3.68 11.32 -1.97
C SER A 50 -2.48 10.38 -1.95
N SER A 51 -1.62 10.53 -2.97
CA SER A 51 -0.33 9.88 -3.02
C SER A 51 0.76 10.90 -2.71
N HIS A 52 1.78 10.44 -1.99
CA HIS A 52 3.00 11.22 -1.75
C HIS A 52 3.92 11.29 -2.98
N ARG A 53 3.68 10.47 -4.02
CA ARG A 53 4.52 10.35 -5.23
C ARG A 53 3.88 10.95 -6.47
N THR A 54 2.56 11.05 -6.52
CA THR A 54 1.81 11.56 -7.68
C THR A 54 0.62 12.40 -7.24
N SER A 55 0.32 13.45 -8.00
CA SER A 55 -0.86 14.31 -7.83
C SER A 55 -2.12 13.73 -8.46
N THR A 56 -2.01 12.67 -9.26
CA THR A 56 -3.14 12.02 -9.94
C THR A 56 -3.19 10.53 -9.60
N THR A 57 -4.36 9.92 -9.82
CA THR A 57 -4.62 8.51 -9.52
C THR A 57 -4.20 7.55 -10.62
N ALA A 58 -4.17 7.99 -11.88
CA ALA A 58 -3.84 7.12 -13.01
C ALA A 58 -2.50 6.35 -12.85
N PRO A 59 -1.43 6.93 -12.29
CA PRO A 59 -0.16 6.19 -12.08
C PRO A 59 -0.19 5.17 -10.94
N LEU A 60 -1.26 5.11 -10.15
CA LEU A 60 -1.42 4.12 -9.07
C LEU A 60 -1.92 2.78 -9.58
N ILE A 61 -2.48 2.76 -10.79
CA ILE A 61 -3.05 1.60 -11.50
C ILE A 61 -2.07 1.14 -12.58
#